data_AF-A0A821KDI7-F1
#
_entry.id   AF-A0A821KDI7-F1
#
_cell.length_a   1.000
_cell.length_b   1.000
_cell.length_c   1.000
_cell.angle_alpha   90.00
_cell.angle_beta   90.00
_cell.angle_gamma   90.00
#
_symmetry.space_group_name_H-M   'P 1'
#
loop_
_entity.id
_entity.type
_entity.pdbx_description
1 polymer ?
#
loop_
_entity_poly.entity_id
_entity_poly.type
_entity_poly.pdbx_seq_one_letter_code
_entity_poly.pdbx_strand_id
1 'polypeptide(L)'
;MVGYNTQNLDVIQSSYICNSCSLLLREPVQLIDCGHRMCQSCVSEQSGNKITCADCGEQTTQEKLLIDRGFKNDMQSLSIICSFCSWTGILKTYQSHLDQNHSNPTCDSCDQKFNSVNDLDRHKLFSCEKTTVVCPLKQCGCEEMVLRLRLAEHYISDQHQIVLAKFVRQMNSILSTNIGNHSLISCYQRTDIDANELEKISRTMNILSDDIKILADELERLAIERDQIHNKLQSFIQESTILKKSIEEQKTCIDGITLNEERTEQDLSSLEQNLNTMNLNSYDGTFIWKITNVEEKIVAARSRTQTSIYSSPFYSSPAGYKMCLRLYLNGDGNAQNTHISLFFVLMRGEYDAILTFPFCFKVIFCLYDQTDQQKHIIDSFRPDIRSNSFQRPRSDMNIASGIPKFAPLTIFQQENNPYVRNDIMFIKVIIDFDNTPKPILPYVFNLSPGLTTQIQQTMIRQQIEKREQEQQVLNSSTMNIETDQSITMKGIQEFRQ
;
A
#
# COMPACT_ATOMS: atom_id res chain seq x y z
N MET A 1 -5.65 1.42 22.29
CA MET A 1 -4.38 2.15 22.39
C MET A 1 -4.27 2.74 23.79
N VAL A 2 -3.15 2.57 24.47
CA VAL A 2 -2.90 3.18 25.80
C VAL A 2 -2.79 4.71 25.69
N GLY A 3 -2.68 5.42 26.81
CA GLY A 3 -2.45 6.87 26.81
C GLY A 3 -1.22 7.28 25.99
N TYR A 4 -1.11 8.57 25.64
CA TYR A 4 0.04 9.09 24.89
C TYR A 4 1.27 9.19 25.81
N ASN A 5 2.37 8.56 25.39
CA ASN A 5 3.67 8.72 26.03
C ASN A 5 4.35 9.99 25.49
N THR A 6 4.70 10.92 26.39
CA THR A 6 5.30 12.22 26.05
C THR A 6 6.40 12.56 27.06
N GLN A 7 7.43 13.31 26.67
CA GLN A 7 8.54 13.63 27.59
C GLN A 7 8.13 14.63 28.68
N ASN A 8 7.20 15.52 28.35
CA ASN A 8 6.80 16.65 29.17
C ASN A 8 5.55 16.35 30.04
N LEU A 9 5.37 15.11 30.48
CA LEU A 9 4.21 14.73 31.32
C LEU A 9 4.20 15.45 32.67
N ASP A 10 5.37 15.81 33.18
CA ASP A 10 5.58 16.53 34.46
C ASP A 10 5.03 17.96 34.47
N VAL A 11 4.96 18.61 33.30
CA VAL A 11 4.43 19.97 33.15
C VAL A 11 2.97 20.01 32.67
N ILE A 12 2.37 18.86 32.36
CA ILE A 12 0.97 18.75 31.96
C ILE A 12 0.08 18.68 33.21
N GLN A 13 -1.06 19.39 33.19
CA GLN A 13 -2.00 19.36 34.32
C GLN A 13 -2.49 17.93 34.57
N SER A 14 -2.55 17.54 35.84
CA SER A 14 -2.94 16.19 36.28
C SER A 14 -4.32 15.75 35.77
N SER A 15 -5.23 16.67 35.51
CA SER A 15 -6.55 16.41 34.93
C SER A 15 -6.51 15.77 33.54
N TYR A 16 -5.41 15.95 32.80
CA TYR A 16 -5.19 15.37 31.47
C TYR A 16 -4.47 14.02 31.52
N ILE A 17 -4.04 13.58 32.70
CA ILE A 17 -3.29 12.34 32.89
C ILE A 17 -4.26 11.23 33.30
N CYS A 18 -4.11 10.06 32.70
CA CYS A 18 -4.90 8.89 33.03
C CYS A 18 -4.44 8.29 34.35
N ASN A 19 -5.32 8.19 35.34
CA ASN A 19 -4.97 7.65 36.66
C ASN A 19 -4.67 6.13 36.65
N SER A 20 -4.95 5.42 35.57
CA SER A 20 -4.60 3.99 35.45
C SER A 20 -3.26 3.73 34.78
N CYS A 21 -2.93 4.44 33.69
CA CYS A 21 -1.67 4.23 32.98
C CYS A 21 -0.62 5.32 33.26
N SER A 22 -0.98 6.39 33.96
CA SER A 22 -0.13 7.55 34.24
C SER A 22 0.45 8.23 33.00
N LEU A 23 -0.22 8.09 31.86
CA LEU A 23 0.11 8.71 30.57
C LEU A 23 -0.98 9.73 30.21
N LEU A 24 -0.68 10.63 29.27
CA LEU A 24 -1.66 11.59 28.77
C LEU A 24 -2.89 10.87 28.20
N LEU A 25 -4.09 11.30 28.56
CA LEU A 25 -5.35 10.64 28.22
C LEU A 25 -5.51 10.46 26.70
N ARG A 26 -5.91 9.24 26.30
CA ARG A 26 -6.29 8.90 24.94
C ARG A 26 -7.70 8.32 24.94
N GLU A 27 -8.57 8.88 24.11
CA GLU A 27 -10.02 8.59 24.13
C GLU A 27 -10.56 8.62 25.58
N PRO A 28 -10.60 9.81 26.22
CA PRO A 28 -10.95 9.92 27.63
C PRO A 28 -12.38 9.43 27.89
N VAL A 29 -12.50 8.50 28.83
CA VAL A 29 -13.77 8.00 29.37
C VAL A 29 -13.92 8.54 30.79
N GLN A 30 -14.99 9.30 31.01
CA GLN A 30 -15.36 9.81 32.33
C GLN A 30 -16.25 8.79 33.04
N LEU A 31 -15.90 8.47 34.28
CA LEU A 31 -16.71 7.66 35.18
C LEU A 31 -17.73 8.59 35.83
N ILE A 32 -19.03 8.41 35.55
CA ILE A 32 -20.06 9.38 35.97
C ILE A 32 -20.17 9.48 37.50
N ASP A 33 -19.98 8.35 38.21
CA ASP A 33 -20.14 8.31 39.67
C ASP A 33 -19.11 9.17 40.41
N CYS A 34 -17.85 9.22 39.94
CA CYS A 34 -16.76 9.94 40.62
C CYS A 34 -16.17 11.12 39.83
N GLY A 35 -16.54 11.27 38.55
CA GLY A 35 -16.06 12.34 37.67
C GLY A 35 -14.64 12.17 37.12
N HIS A 36 -13.86 11.18 37.59
CA HIS A 36 -12.50 10.91 37.12
C HIS A 36 -12.47 10.35 35.69
N ARG A 37 -11.36 10.57 34.99
CA ARG A 37 -11.17 10.16 33.59
C ARG A 37 -10.08 9.10 33.44
N MET A 38 -10.33 8.16 32.54
CA MET A 38 -9.40 7.09 32.21
C MET A 38 -9.32 6.94 30.68
N CYS A 39 -8.22 6.38 30.16
CA CYS A 39 -8.17 6.02 28.75
C CYS A 39 -9.18 4.90 28.47
N GLN A 40 -9.85 4.94 27.32
CA GLN A 40 -10.80 3.89 26.92
C GLN A 40 -10.19 2.48 27.00
N SER A 41 -8.91 2.31 26.60
CA SER A 41 -8.23 1.03 26.72
C SER A 41 -8.02 0.59 28.17
N CYS A 42 -7.73 1.52 29.08
CA CYS A 42 -7.53 1.21 30.50
C CYS A 42 -8.83 0.76 31.16
N VAL A 43 -9.97 1.29 30.73
CA VAL A 43 -11.29 0.82 31.16
C VAL A 43 -11.56 -0.58 30.59
N SER A 44 -11.23 -0.80 29.32
CA SER A 44 -11.49 -2.08 28.62
C SER A 44 -10.64 -3.25 29.13
N GLU A 45 -9.46 -2.99 29.69
CA GLU A 45 -8.56 -4.00 30.28
C GLU A 45 -9.01 -4.47 31.68
N GLN A 46 -10.01 -3.82 32.30
CA GLN A 46 -10.51 -4.28 33.59
C GLN A 46 -11.39 -5.53 33.41
N SER A 47 -10.99 -6.63 34.03
CA SER A 47 -11.72 -7.90 34.00
C SER A 47 -12.84 -7.92 35.07
N GLY A 48 -14.09 -7.70 34.65
CA GLY A 48 -15.29 -7.81 35.49
C GLY A 48 -16.47 -6.98 34.98
N ASN A 49 -17.70 -7.26 35.46
CA ASN A 49 -18.90 -6.47 35.10
C ASN A 49 -18.94 -5.07 35.74
N LYS A 50 -18.01 -4.75 36.64
CA LYS A 50 -17.88 -3.47 37.33
C LYS A 50 -16.51 -2.87 37.05
N ILE A 51 -16.49 -1.61 36.67
CA ILE A 51 -15.27 -0.83 36.43
C ILE A 51 -14.88 -0.12 37.72
N THR A 52 -13.66 -0.33 38.19
CA THR A 52 -13.13 0.32 39.40
C THR A 52 -12.30 1.53 39.02
N CYS A 53 -12.62 2.69 39.58
CA CYS A 53 -11.82 3.90 39.43
C CYS A 53 -10.44 3.69 40.07
N ALA A 54 -9.38 3.85 39.28
CA ALA A 54 -8.00 3.72 39.77
C ALA A 54 -7.58 4.83 40.75
N ASP A 55 -8.35 5.92 40.82
CA ASP A 55 -8.04 7.08 41.67
C ASP A 55 -8.75 6.99 43.04
N CYS A 56 -10.08 6.86 43.05
CA CYS A 56 -10.88 6.85 44.28
C CYS A 56 -11.33 5.46 44.74
N GLY A 57 -11.11 4.41 43.93
CA GLY A 57 -11.55 3.04 44.24
C GLY A 57 -13.04 2.77 44.06
N GLU A 58 -13.83 3.76 43.61
CA GLU A 58 -15.27 3.62 43.41
C GLU A 58 -15.59 2.70 42.22
N GLN A 59 -16.60 1.84 42.37
CA GLN A 59 -17.03 0.91 41.33
C GLN A 59 -18.23 1.47 40.57
N THR A 60 -18.13 1.49 39.24
CA THR A 60 -19.19 1.93 38.32
C THR A 60 -19.60 0.81 37.36
N THR A 61 -20.76 0.96 36.72
CA THR A 61 -21.27 0.02 35.70
C THR A 61 -20.99 0.54 34.30
N GLN A 62 -21.06 -0.33 33.30
CA GLN A 62 -20.82 0.04 31.90
C GLN A 62 -21.77 1.13 31.37
N GLU A 63 -23.00 1.20 31.90
CA GLU A 63 -24.00 2.22 31.56
C GLU A 63 -23.64 3.62 32.07
N LYS A 64 -22.76 3.71 33.06
CA LYS A 64 -22.33 4.95 33.71
C LYS A 64 -20.95 5.43 33.22
N LEU A 65 -20.57 5.00 32.02
CA LEU A 65 -19.35 5.43 31.35
C LEU A 65 -19.69 6.43 30.25
N LEU A 66 -19.06 7.61 30.29
CA LEU A 66 -19.21 8.64 29.27
C LEU A 66 -17.92 8.78 28.46
N ILE A 67 -17.98 8.56 27.15
CA ILE A 67 -16.88 8.91 26.25
C ILE A 67 -16.87 10.44 26.09
N ASP A 68 -15.90 11.10 26.72
CA ASP A 68 -15.88 12.56 26.87
C ASP A 68 -15.24 13.24 25.64
N ARG A 69 -16.03 13.35 24.57
CA ARG A 69 -15.60 13.97 23.31
C ARG A 69 -15.29 15.46 23.47
N GLY A 70 -15.97 16.16 24.39
CA GLY A 70 -15.72 17.57 24.67
C GLY A 70 -14.32 17.75 25.23
N PHE A 71 -14.01 17.01 26.29
CA PHE A 71 -12.69 17.03 26.89
C PHE A 71 -11.59 16.57 25.93
N LYS A 72 -11.85 15.56 25.09
CA LYS A 72 -10.92 15.14 24.04
C LYS A 72 -10.56 16.28 23.08
N ASN A 73 -11.53 17.14 22.72
CA ASN A 73 -11.31 18.28 21.85
C ASN A 73 -10.49 19.37 22.55
N ASP A 74 -10.78 19.65 23.82
CA ASP A 74 -10.04 20.62 24.62
C ASP A 74 -8.56 20.25 24.76
N MET A 75 -8.26 18.94 24.83
CA MET A 75 -6.90 18.42 24.88
C MET A 75 -6.07 18.63 23.60
N GLN A 76 -6.69 18.90 22.45
CA GLN A 76 -6.00 18.87 21.15
C GLN A 76 -4.94 19.97 21.00
N SER A 77 -5.05 21.06 21.75
CA SER A 77 -4.10 22.18 21.74
C SER A 77 -2.94 22.03 22.73
N LEU A 78 -2.89 20.94 23.51
CA LEU A 78 -1.79 20.70 24.45
C LEU A 78 -0.46 20.59 23.71
N SER A 79 0.57 21.26 24.22
CA SER A 79 1.94 21.19 23.71
C SER A 79 2.60 19.88 24.16
N ILE A 80 3.12 19.12 23.21
CA ILE A 80 3.65 17.77 23.38
C ILE A 80 5.08 17.70 22.86
N ILE A 81 5.95 17.06 23.65
CA ILE A 81 7.32 16.69 23.27
C ILE A 81 7.37 15.17 23.05
N CYS A 82 7.83 14.75 21.87
CA CYS A 82 7.88 13.34 21.50
C CYS A 82 8.85 12.55 22.40
N SER A 83 8.44 11.37 22.88
CA SER A 83 9.30 10.50 23.70
C SER A 83 10.45 9.84 22.92
N PHE A 84 10.41 9.84 21.59
CA PHE A 84 11.32 9.07 20.74
C PHE A 84 12.24 9.94 19.88
N CYS A 85 12.02 11.26 19.82
CA CYS A 85 12.87 12.20 19.08
C CYS A 85 12.73 13.63 19.64
N SER A 86 13.45 14.59 19.05
CA SER A 86 13.42 16.01 19.46
C SER A 86 12.19 16.79 18.96
N TRP A 87 11.17 16.11 18.42
CA TRP A 87 9.99 16.78 17.89
C TRP A 87 9.14 17.41 19.00
N THR A 88 8.66 18.62 18.73
CA THR A 88 7.73 19.37 19.59
C THR A 88 6.56 19.87 18.75
N GLY A 89 5.34 19.79 19.29
CA GLY A 89 4.14 20.21 18.57
C GLY A 89 2.90 20.13 19.44
N ILE A 90 1.72 20.02 18.83
CA ILE A 90 0.44 19.91 19.56
C ILE A 90 -0.12 18.49 19.48
N LEU A 91 -0.95 18.11 20.46
CA LEU A 91 -1.56 16.77 20.53
C LEU A 91 -2.31 16.40 19.24
N LYS A 92 -2.97 17.37 18.60
CA LYS A 92 -3.70 17.18 17.33
C LYS A 92 -2.86 16.55 16.22
N THR A 93 -1.59 16.92 16.11
CA THR A 93 -0.68 16.43 15.06
C THR A 93 0.23 15.32 15.54
N TYR A 94 0.19 14.99 16.83
CA TYR A 94 1.13 14.05 17.44
C TYR A 94 0.98 12.62 16.91
N GLN A 95 -0.25 12.14 16.71
CA GLN A 95 -0.45 10.78 16.16
C GLN A 95 0.10 10.66 14.74
N SER A 96 -0.15 11.65 13.86
CA SER A 96 0.42 11.68 12.52
C SER A 96 1.95 11.70 12.53
N HIS A 97 2.56 12.42 13.48
CA HIS A 97 4.01 12.41 13.66
C HIS A 97 4.54 11.02 14.03
N LEU A 98 3.91 10.34 15.00
CA LEU A 98 4.30 8.99 15.42
C LEU A 98 4.21 7.99 14.26
N ASP A 99 3.12 8.04 13.50
CA ASP A 99 2.90 7.10 12.39
C ASP A 99 3.94 7.30 11.28
N GLN A 100 4.29 8.54 10.94
CA GLN A 100 5.22 8.85 9.85
C GLN A 100 6.69 8.65 10.21
N ASN A 101 7.08 8.94 11.46
CA ASN A 101 8.50 9.02 11.85
C ASN A 101 8.94 7.85 12.76
N HIS A 102 7.99 7.10 13.32
CA HIS A 102 8.24 6.01 14.25
C HIS A 102 7.49 4.74 13.86
N SER A 103 7.39 4.46 12.55
CA SER A 103 6.94 3.17 12.02
C SER A 103 7.94 2.05 12.38
N ASN A 104 7.44 0.92 12.88
CA ASN A 104 8.21 -0.27 13.28
C ASN A 104 9.17 -0.14 14.49
N PRO A 105 8.71 0.32 15.67
CA PRO A 105 9.57 0.44 16.84
C PRO A 105 9.89 -0.92 17.49
N THR A 106 11.06 -1.00 18.15
CA THR A 106 11.53 -2.19 18.88
C THR A 106 11.44 -1.93 20.38
N CYS A 107 11.09 -2.96 21.16
CA CYS A 107 11.05 -2.85 22.62
C CYS A 107 12.45 -2.95 23.23
N ASP A 108 12.87 -1.90 23.94
CA ASP A 108 14.20 -1.83 24.59
C ASP A 108 14.42 -2.88 25.69
N SER A 109 13.37 -3.53 26.19
CA SER A 109 13.45 -4.53 27.27
C SER A 109 13.44 -5.98 26.78
N CYS A 110 12.81 -6.26 25.64
CA CYS A 110 12.62 -7.64 25.15
C CYS A 110 12.99 -7.85 23.68
N ASP A 111 13.43 -6.80 22.99
CA ASP A 111 13.85 -6.78 21.58
C ASP A 111 12.76 -7.18 20.56
N GLN A 112 11.50 -7.28 20.99
CA GLN A 112 10.37 -7.54 20.08
C GLN A 112 10.05 -6.30 19.23
N LYS A 113 9.77 -6.51 17.93
CA LYS A 113 9.36 -5.48 16.99
C LYS A 113 7.84 -5.34 16.99
N PHE A 114 7.35 -4.11 16.88
CA PHE A 114 5.93 -3.78 16.84
C PHE A 114 5.61 -2.96 15.60
N ASN A 115 4.37 -3.01 15.11
CA ASN A 115 3.97 -2.28 13.90
C ASN A 115 3.77 -0.78 14.15
N SER A 116 3.55 -0.37 15.40
CA SER A 116 3.35 1.03 15.80
C SER A 116 3.89 1.31 17.20
N VAL A 117 4.18 2.59 17.49
CA VAL A 117 4.53 3.05 18.85
C VAL A 117 3.44 2.72 19.86
N ASN A 118 2.17 2.79 19.45
CA ASN A 118 1.04 2.50 20.32
C ASN A 118 0.97 1.02 20.73
N ASP A 119 1.38 0.10 19.85
CA ASP A 119 1.47 -1.32 20.16
C ASP A 119 2.66 -1.62 21.08
N LEU A 120 3.79 -0.92 20.86
CA LEU A 120 4.94 -0.99 21.76
C LEU A 120 4.60 -0.49 23.17
N ASP A 121 3.94 0.67 23.28
CA ASP A 121 3.54 1.23 24.59
C ASP A 121 2.55 0.30 25.30
N ARG A 122 1.59 -0.30 24.56
CA ARG A 122 0.67 -1.30 25.12
C ARG A 122 1.42 -2.53 25.63
N HIS A 123 2.38 -3.04 24.87
CA HIS A 123 3.23 -4.15 25.27
C HIS A 123 4.03 -3.81 26.54
N LYS A 124 4.74 -2.67 26.59
CA LYS A 124 5.50 -2.23 27.76
C LYS A 124 4.59 -2.10 29.00
N LEU A 125 3.37 -1.60 28.81
CA LEU A 125 2.46 -1.35 29.93
C LEU A 125 1.82 -2.64 30.46
N PHE A 126 1.37 -3.57 29.62
CA PHE A 126 0.55 -4.71 30.08
C PHE A 126 1.18 -6.08 29.89
N SER A 127 2.14 -6.26 28.97
CA SER A 127 2.56 -7.59 28.54
C SER A 127 4.07 -7.86 28.58
N CYS A 128 4.92 -6.84 28.74
CA CYS A 128 6.36 -7.03 28.72
C CYS A 128 6.88 -7.63 30.03
N GLU A 129 7.22 -8.92 30.00
CA GLU A 129 7.78 -9.65 31.14
C GLU A 129 9.15 -9.11 31.59
N LYS A 130 9.93 -8.55 30.65
CA LYS A 130 11.30 -8.06 30.88
C LYS A 130 11.38 -6.57 31.22
N THR A 131 10.26 -5.85 31.27
CA THR A 131 10.25 -4.45 31.70
C THR A 131 10.32 -4.35 33.22
N THR A 132 11.15 -3.44 33.73
CA THR A 132 11.19 -3.09 35.15
C THR A 132 10.00 -2.22 35.51
N VAL A 133 9.25 -2.62 36.53
CA VAL A 133 8.09 -1.90 37.06
C VAL A 133 8.31 -1.52 38.52
N VAL A 134 7.69 -0.42 38.94
CA VAL A 134 7.60 -0.06 40.36
C VAL A 134 6.67 -1.04 41.07
N CYS A 135 7.02 -1.46 42.27
CA CYS A 135 6.17 -2.30 43.08
C CYS A 135 4.77 -1.66 43.31
N PRO A 136 3.66 -2.37 43.03
CA PRO A 136 2.29 -1.86 43.26
C PRO A 136 2.00 -1.42 44.71
N LEU A 137 2.80 -1.88 45.67
CA LEU A 137 2.68 -1.52 47.09
C LEU A 137 3.63 -0.39 47.50
N LYS A 138 4.03 0.47 46.55
CA LYS A 138 4.82 1.69 46.85
C LYS A 138 4.17 2.56 47.92
N GLN A 139 2.86 2.73 47.86
CA GLN A 139 2.08 3.45 48.87
C GLN A 139 2.12 2.83 50.28
N CYS A 140 2.48 1.55 50.38
CA CYS A 140 2.68 0.85 51.64
C CYS A 140 4.14 0.91 52.13
N GLY A 141 5.04 1.58 51.38
CA GLY A 141 6.45 1.79 51.74
C GLY A 141 7.46 0.93 50.98
N CYS A 142 7.06 0.25 49.89
CA CYS A 142 8.00 -0.51 49.05
C CYS A 142 8.47 0.31 47.84
N GLU A 143 9.70 0.82 47.87
CA GLU A 143 10.27 1.65 46.79
C GLU A 143 11.04 0.86 45.72
N GLU A 144 11.00 -0.48 45.78
CA GLU A 144 11.77 -1.32 44.86
C GLU A 144 11.23 -1.30 43.42
N MET A 145 12.18 -1.30 42.49
CA MET A 145 11.97 -1.44 41.04
C MET A 145 12.33 -2.88 40.65
N VAL A 146 11.38 -3.62 40.10
CA VAL A 146 11.48 -5.07 39.90
C VAL A 146 11.12 -5.43 38.47
N LEU A 147 11.83 -6.40 37.87
CA LEU A 147 11.41 -6.98 36.59
C LEU A 147 10.01 -7.60 36.73
N ARG A 148 9.10 -7.31 35.80
CA ARG A 148 7.71 -7.80 35.87
C ARG A 148 7.63 -9.32 36.05
N LEU A 149 8.47 -10.09 35.36
CA LEU A 149 8.55 -11.54 35.49
C LEU A 149 8.90 -12.01 36.93
N ARG A 150 9.63 -11.19 37.69
CA ARG A 150 10.07 -11.50 39.06
C ARG A 150 9.20 -10.85 40.14
N LEU A 151 8.06 -10.27 39.77
CA LEU A 151 7.19 -9.60 40.74
C LEU A 151 6.62 -10.57 41.78
N ALA A 152 6.29 -11.80 41.38
CA ALA A 152 5.84 -12.85 42.29
C ALA A 152 6.92 -13.24 43.31
N GLU A 153 8.18 -13.35 42.88
CA GLU A 153 9.33 -13.61 43.75
C GLU A 153 9.56 -12.44 44.72
N HIS A 154 9.45 -11.20 44.23
CA HIS A 154 9.57 -10.00 45.05
C HIS A 154 8.52 -9.94 46.17
N TYR A 155 7.25 -10.27 45.89
CA TYR A 155 6.21 -10.29 46.93
C TYR A 155 6.48 -11.28 48.06
N ILE A 156 7.24 -12.34 47.79
CA ILE A 156 7.58 -13.37 48.77
C ILE A 156 8.90 -13.04 49.51
N SER A 157 9.66 -12.05 49.04
CA SER A 157 10.92 -11.66 49.69
C SER A 157 10.71 -11.17 51.13
N ASP A 158 11.66 -11.49 52.02
CA ASP A 158 11.61 -11.09 53.43
C ASP A 158 11.43 -9.57 53.59
N GLN A 159 12.10 -8.80 52.74
CA GLN A 159 12.02 -7.34 52.73
C GLN A 159 10.59 -6.85 52.42
N HIS A 160 9.91 -7.48 51.46
CA HIS A 160 8.54 -7.13 51.09
C HIS A 160 7.51 -7.59 52.13
N GLN A 161 7.71 -8.77 52.72
CA GLN A 161 6.86 -9.30 53.80
C GLN A 161 6.92 -8.42 55.07
N ILE A 162 8.08 -7.83 55.37
CA ILE A 162 8.22 -6.88 56.49
C ILE A 162 7.40 -5.60 56.24
N VAL A 163 7.40 -5.08 55.01
CA VAL A 163 6.62 -3.89 54.63
C VAL A 163 5.11 -4.17 54.79
N LEU A 164 4.64 -5.32 54.29
CA LEU A 164 3.25 -5.76 54.44
C LEU A 164 2.85 -5.94 55.92
N ALA A 165 3.69 -6.58 56.73
CA ALA A 165 3.41 -6.78 58.15
C ALA A 165 3.34 -5.45 58.93
N LYS A 166 4.18 -4.47 58.60
CA LYS A 166 4.11 -3.11 59.17
C LYS A 166 2.79 -2.42 58.80
N PHE A 167 2.39 -2.50 57.53
CA PHE A 167 1.15 -1.91 57.04
C PHE A 167 -0.09 -2.52 57.70
N VAL A 168 -0.15 -3.85 57.83
CA VAL A 168 -1.26 -4.56 58.51
C VAL A 168 -1.33 -4.21 60.00
N ARG A 169 -0.19 -4.07 60.69
CA ARG A 169 -0.18 -3.62 62.10
C ARG A 169 -0.69 -2.19 62.26
N GLN A 170 -0.33 -1.29 61.34
CA GLN A 170 -0.81 0.09 61.33
C GLN A 170 -2.34 0.14 61.12
N MET A 171 -2.86 -0.66 60.18
CA MET A 171 -4.31 -0.81 59.96
C MET A 171 -5.04 -1.41 61.17
N ASN A 172 -4.48 -2.45 61.81
CA ASN A 172 -5.06 -3.06 63.01
C ASN A 172 -5.09 -2.10 64.19
N SER A 173 -4.09 -1.21 64.33
CA SER A 173 -4.09 -0.14 65.34
C SER A 173 -5.26 0.85 65.15
N ILE A 174 -5.56 1.19 63.89
CA ILE A 174 -6.68 2.08 63.51
C ILE A 174 -8.04 1.37 63.71
N LEU A 175 -8.11 0.06 63.51
CA LEU A 175 -9.33 -0.74 63.75
C LEU A 175 -9.59 -0.97 65.25
N SER A 176 -8.53 -1.22 66.03
CA SER A 176 -8.64 -1.48 67.48
C SER A 176 -8.96 -0.22 68.30
N THR A 177 -8.55 0.98 67.83
CA THR A 177 -8.99 2.25 68.41
C THR A 177 -10.48 2.55 68.18
N ASN A 178 -11.07 2.03 67.11
CA ASN A 178 -12.50 2.22 66.80
C ASN A 178 -13.42 1.19 67.49
N ILE A 179 -12.91 0.00 67.82
CA ILE A 179 -13.70 -1.09 68.46
C ILE A 179 -13.61 -1.05 70.00
N GLY A 180 -12.60 -0.38 70.58
CA GLY A 180 -12.40 -0.27 72.03
C GLY A 180 -13.41 0.58 72.82
N ASN A 181 -14.39 1.21 72.16
CA ASN A 181 -15.39 2.07 72.81
C ASN A 181 -16.68 1.35 73.25
N HIS A 182 -16.83 0.03 73.03
CA HIS A 182 -17.91 -0.75 73.64
C HIS A 182 -17.36 -1.67 74.74
N SER A 183 -17.56 -1.23 75.97
CA SER A 183 -16.97 -1.75 77.20
C SER A 183 -17.62 -3.05 77.72
N LEU A 184 -16.73 -4.01 78.01
CA LEU A 184 -16.60 -4.73 79.29
C LEU A 184 -17.77 -5.59 79.78
N ILE A 185 -17.69 -6.90 79.55
CA ILE A 185 -18.28 -7.93 80.42
C ILE A 185 -17.22 -8.38 81.42
N SER A 186 -17.42 -8.01 82.68
CA SER A 186 -16.80 -8.65 83.83
C SER A 186 -17.83 -9.54 84.53
N CYS A 187 -17.34 -10.69 85.02
CA CYS A 187 -17.85 -11.45 86.18
C CYS A 187 -18.67 -12.72 85.88
N TYR A 188 -18.05 -13.84 86.25
CA TYR A 188 -18.66 -15.09 86.68
C TYR A 188 -19.36 -14.88 88.03
N GLN A 189 -20.65 -15.25 88.19
CA GLN A 189 -21.17 -16.14 89.24
C GLN A 189 -22.71 -16.14 89.39
N ARG A 190 -23.24 -17.36 89.60
CA ARG A 190 -24.53 -17.80 90.21
C ARG A 190 -25.81 -17.77 89.36
N THR A 191 -26.24 -19.01 89.13
CA THR A 191 -27.53 -19.54 88.70
C THR A 191 -28.63 -19.29 89.73
N ASP A 192 -29.72 -18.67 89.28
CA ASP A 192 -31.10 -19.06 89.60
C ASP A 192 -31.95 -18.56 88.41
N ILE A 193 -32.21 -19.43 87.43
CA ILE A 193 -33.08 -19.11 86.30
C ILE A 193 -34.51 -19.41 86.76
N ASP A 194 -35.34 -18.37 86.89
CA ASP A 194 -36.77 -18.45 87.17
C ASP A 194 -37.47 -19.39 86.15
N ALA A 195 -38.38 -20.25 86.61
CA ALA A 195 -39.07 -21.22 85.75
C ALA A 195 -39.85 -20.55 84.60
N ASN A 196 -40.29 -19.31 84.82
CA ASN A 196 -40.96 -18.48 83.81
C ASN A 196 -39.99 -18.00 82.71
N GLU A 197 -38.72 -17.76 83.03
CA GLU A 197 -37.68 -17.43 82.05
C GLU A 197 -37.25 -18.68 81.26
N LEU A 198 -37.22 -19.86 81.91
CA LEU A 198 -36.96 -21.13 81.23
C LEU A 198 -38.05 -21.48 80.20
N GLU A 199 -39.32 -21.17 80.50
CA GLU A 199 -40.45 -21.38 79.59
C GLU A 199 -40.41 -20.41 78.40
N LYS A 200 -40.01 -19.15 78.62
CA LYS A 200 -39.77 -18.19 77.53
C LYS A 200 -38.62 -18.64 76.63
N ILE A 201 -37.51 -19.09 77.21
CA ILE A 201 -36.35 -19.64 76.48
C ILE A 201 -36.76 -20.88 75.67
N SER A 202 -37.57 -21.77 76.24
CA SER A 202 -38.07 -22.95 75.53
C SER A 202 -38.96 -22.58 74.33
N ARG A 203 -39.84 -21.58 74.49
CA ARG A 203 -40.66 -21.06 73.37
C ARG A 203 -39.80 -20.46 72.26
N THR A 204 -38.82 -19.62 72.59
CA THR A 204 -37.90 -19.07 71.58
C THR A 204 -37.04 -20.15 70.94
N MET A 205 -36.60 -21.16 71.69
CA MET A 205 -35.82 -22.28 71.15
C MET A 205 -36.64 -23.13 70.16
N ASN A 206 -37.94 -23.33 70.41
CA ASN A 206 -38.82 -24.03 69.46
C ASN A 206 -39.05 -23.20 68.18
N ILE A 207 -39.30 -21.89 68.30
CA ILE A 207 -39.44 -20.99 67.13
C ILE A 207 -38.16 -21.01 66.30
N LEU A 208 -37.00 -20.86 66.94
CA LEU A 208 -35.71 -20.92 66.27
C LEU A 208 -35.46 -22.29 65.61
N SER A 209 -35.90 -23.38 66.23
CA SER A 209 -35.79 -24.72 65.64
C SER A 209 -36.65 -24.87 64.39
N ASP A 210 -37.82 -24.24 64.33
CA ASP A 210 -38.68 -24.27 63.15
C ASP A 210 -38.14 -23.34 62.05
N ASP A 211 -37.62 -22.16 62.41
CA ASP A 211 -36.93 -21.27 61.46
C ASP A 211 -35.70 -21.93 60.84
N ILE A 212 -34.93 -22.69 61.63
CA ILE A 212 -33.77 -23.46 61.16
C ILE A 212 -34.20 -24.53 60.14
N LYS A 213 -35.35 -25.19 60.35
CA LYS A 213 -35.87 -26.17 59.39
C LYS A 213 -36.28 -25.52 58.07
N ILE A 214 -36.99 -24.38 58.14
CA ILE A 214 -37.41 -23.64 56.93
C ILE A 214 -36.16 -23.19 56.14
N LEU A 215 -35.13 -22.70 56.82
CA LEU A 215 -33.87 -22.31 56.19
C LEU A 215 -33.14 -23.52 55.59
N ALA A 216 -33.18 -24.69 56.22
CA ALA A 216 -32.59 -25.91 55.69
C ALA A 216 -33.30 -26.37 54.40
N ASP A 217 -34.63 -26.35 54.37
CA ASP A 217 -35.42 -26.71 53.18
C ASP A 217 -35.17 -25.72 52.02
N GLU A 218 -35.04 -24.42 52.32
CA GLU A 218 -34.73 -23.40 51.31
C GLU A 218 -33.30 -23.57 50.76
N LEU A 219 -32.32 -23.92 51.61
CA LEU A 219 -30.96 -24.24 51.17
C LEU A 219 -30.93 -25.45 50.23
N GLU A 220 -31.74 -26.48 50.48
CA GLU A 220 -31.84 -27.65 49.61
C GLU A 220 -32.49 -27.30 48.26
N ARG A 221 -33.56 -26.49 48.28
CA ARG A 221 -34.17 -25.96 47.05
C ARG A 221 -33.16 -25.18 46.21
N LEU A 222 -32.43 -24.24 46.82
CA LEU A 222 -31.42 -23.44 46.13
C LEU A 222 -30.27 -24.29 45.59
N ALA A 223 -29.89 -25.37 46.28
CA ALA A 223 -28.88 -26.30 45.79
C ALA A 223 -29.34 -27.02 44.50
N ILE A 224 -30.60 -27.46 44.43
CA ILE A 224 -31.18 -28.07 43.22
C ILE A 224 -31.20 -27.07 42.07
N GLU A 225 -31.62 -25.82 42.32
CA GLU A 225 -31.67 -24.79 41.29
C GLU A 225 -30.27 -24.43 40.76
N ARG A 226 -29.28 -24.34 41.66
CA ARG A 226 -27.86 -24.17 41.30
C ARG A 226 -27.40 -25.29 40.36
N ASP A 227 -27.71 -26.54 40.67
CA ASP A 227 -27.26 -27.68 39.87
C ASP A 227 -27.93 -27.70 38.49
N GLN A 228 -29.21 -27.30 38.39
CA GLN A 228 -29.89 -27.12 37.11
C GLN A 228 -29.25 -26.01 36.26
N ILE A 229 -28.92 -24.88 36.86
CA ILE A 229 -28.23 -23.78 36.19
C ILE A 229 -26.84 -24.22 35.73
N HIS A 230 -26.11 -24.96 36.58
CA HIS A 230 -24.78 -25.48 36.25
C HIS A 230 -24.82 -26.39 35.02
N ASN A 231 -25.78 -27.32 34.95
CA ASN A 231 -25.93 -28.22 33.81
C ASN A 231 -26.25 -27.45 32.51
N LYS A 232 -27.12 -26.44 32.56
CA LYS A 232 -27.41 -25.56 31.42
C LYS A 232 -26.19 -24.75 31.00
N LEU A 233 -25.42 -24.24 31.95
CA LEU A 233 -24.19 -23.52 31.67
C LEU A 233 -23.18 -24.44 30.96
N GLN A 234 -23.06 -25.69 31.41
CA GLN A 234 -22.17 -26.67 30.80
C GLN A 234 -22.58 -26.99 29.35
N SER A 235 -23.89 -27.14 29.06
CA SER A 235 -24.37 -27.35 27.70
C SER A 235 -24.09 -26.14 26.80
N PHE A 236 -24.31 -24.91 27.30
CA PHE A 236 -23.99 -23.69 26.55
C PHE A 236 -22.49 -23.53 26.27
N ILE A 237 -21.62 -23.90 27.22
CA ILE A 237 -20.16 -23.89 27.01
C ILE A 237 -19.80 -24.87 25.88
N GLN A 238 -20.42 -26.06 25.86
CA GLN A 238 -20.18 -27.05 24.82
C GLN A 238 -20.65 -26.56 23.44
N GLU A 239 -21.82 -25.94 23.33
CA GLU A 239 -22.28 -25.32 22.09
C GLU A 239 -21.35 -24.18 21.64
N SER A 240 -20.92 -23.31 22.57
CA SER A 240 -20.00 -22.21 22.26
C SER A 240 -18.67 -22.71 21.73
N THR A 241 -18.12 -23.80 22.29
CA THR A 241 -16.87 -24.39 21.81
C THR A 241 -16.99 -24.98 20.40
N ILE A 242 -18.11 -25.65 20.09
CA ILE A 242 -18.39 -26.14 18.73
C ILE A 242 -18.49 -24.97 17.76
N LEU A 243 -19.24 -23.92 18.12
CA LEU A 243 -19.42 -22.75 17.27
C LEU A 243 -18.10 -22.02 17.00
N LYS A 244 -17.25 -21.86 18.02
CA LYS A 244 -15.90 -21.29 17.86
C LYS A 244 -15.05 -22.09 16.88
N LYS A 245 -15.08 -23.42 16.96
CA LYS A 245 -14.35 -24.27 16.02
C LYS A 245 -14.86 -24.10 14.58
N SER A 246 -16.19 -24.07 14.40
CA SER A 246 -16.79 -23.84 13.07
C SER A 246 -16.41 -22.47 12.49
N ILE A 247 -16.32 -21.42 13.32
CA ILE A 247 -15.90 -20.08 12.88
C ILE A 247 -14.43 -20.10 12.44
N GLU A 248 -13.55 -20.81 13.15
CA GLU A 248 -12.14 -20.90 12.80
C GLU A 248 -11.93 -21.65 11.47
N GLU A 249 -12.69 -22.73 11.25
CA GLU A 249 -12.71 -23.48 9.98
C GLU A 249 -13.21 -22.59 8.82
N GLN A 250 -14.29 -21.84 9.05
CA GLN A 250 -14.81 -20.89 8.05
C GLN A 250 -13.80 -19.78 7.74
N LYS A 251 -13.12 -19.25 8.76
CA LYS A 251 -12.08 -18.23 8.57
C LYS A 251 -10.92 -18.75 7.71
N THR A 252 -10.46 -19.96 7.98
CA THR A 252 -9.41 -20.61 7.19
C THR A 252 -9.85 -20.81 5.73
N CYS A 253 -11.13 -21.15 5.50
CA CYS A 253 -11.70 -21.26 4.15
C CYS A 253 -11.73 -19.91 3.42
N ILE A 254 -12.17 -18.84 4.11
CA ILE A 254 -12.20 -17.48 3.57
C ILE A 254 -10.78 -17.03 3.19
N ASP A 255 -9.79 -17.23 4.06
CA ASP A 255 -8.40 -16.88 3.78
C ASP A 255 -7.88 -17.58 2.51
N GLY A 256 -8.26 -18.84 2.30
CA GLY A 256 -7.93 -19.58 1.07
C GLY A 256 -8.63 -19.04 -0.19
N ILE A 257 -9.88 -18.58 -0.07
CA ILE A 257 -10.62 -17.96 -1.18
C ILE A 257 -9.97 -16.62 -1.56
N THR A 258 -9.64 -15.78 -0.58
CA THR A 258 -9.00 -14.47 -0.80
C THR A 258 -7.68 -14.62 -1.56
N LEU A 259 -6.83 -15.59 -1.17
CA LEU A 259 -5.57 -15.86 -1.88
C LEU A 259 -5.79 -16.28 -3.34
N ASN A 260 -6.84 -17.06 -3.62
CA ASN A 260 -7.17 -17.46 -4.98
C ASN A 260 -7.73 -16.28 -5.80
N GLU A 261 -8.51 -15.41 -5.18
CA GLU A 261 -9.01 -14.17 -5.79
C GLU A 261 -7.84 -13.27 -6.22
N GLU A 262 -6.90 -12.98 -5.30
CA GLU A 262 -5.69 -12.20 -5.58
C GLU A 262 -4.86 -12.79 -6.74
N ARG A 263 -4.70 -14.12 -6.77
CA ARG A 263 -3.99 -14.80 -7.86
C ARG A 263 -4.74 -14.69 -9.19
N THR A 264 -6.06 -14.82 -9.16
CA THR A 264 -6.90 -14.72 -10.37
C THR A 264 -6.84 -13.30 -10.94
N GLU A 265 -6.83 -12.27 -10.09
CA GLU A 265 -6.65 -10.87 -10.52
C GLU A 265 -5.27 -10.64 -11.17
N GLN A 266 -4.20 -11.22 -10.61
CA GLN A 266 -2.86 -11.15 -11.21
C GLN A 266 -2.80 -11.83 -12.58
N ASP A 267 -3.42 -13.01 -12.71
CA ASP A 267 -3.49 -13.75 -13.97
C ASP A 267 -4.32 -12.98 -15.02
N LEU A 268 -5.44 -12.37 -14.62
CA LEU A 268 -6.27 -11.51 -15.48
C LEU A 268 -5.49 -10.28 -15.96
N SER A 269 -4.81 -9.56 -15.06
CA SER A 269 -3.99 -8.40 -15.42
C SER A 269 -2.88 -8.77 -16.40
N SER A 270 -2.22 -9.92 -16.18
CA SER A 270 -1.20 -10.45 -17.07
C SER A 270 -1.78 -10.81 -18.45
N LEU A 271 -2.98 -11.41 -18.48
CA LEU A 271 -3.67 -11.77 -19.72
C LEU A 271 -4.12 -10.52 -20.49
N GLU A 272 -4.62 -9.49 -19.82
CA GLU A 272 -4.98 -8.20 -20.42
C GLU A 272 -3.76 -7.52 -21.06
N GLN A 273 -2.61 -7.53 -20.38
CA GLN A 273 -1.36 -7.02 -20.94
C GLN A 273 -0.93 -7.81 -22.20
N ASN A 274 -1.07 -9.14 -22.17
CA ASN A 274 -0.78 -9.99 -23.31
C ASN A 274 -1.73 -9.73 -24.48
N LEU A 275 -3.04 -9.59 -24.23
CA LEU A 275 -4.05 -9.28 -25.25
C LEU A 275 -3.83 -7.90 -25.87
N ASN A 276 -3.54 -6.89 -25.04
CA ASN A 276 -3.20 -5.56 -25.52
C ASN A 276 -1.93 -5.58 -26.39
N THR A 277 -0.95 -6.41 -26.04
CA THR A 277 0.25 -6.61 -26.86
C THR A 277 -0.08 -7.31 -28.17
N MET A 278 -0.89 -8.37 -28.16
CA MET A 278 -1.31 -9.10 -29.37
C MET A 278 -2.12 -8.22 -30.34
N ASN A 279 -3.06 -7.42 -29.83
CA ASN A 279 -3.89 -6.54 -30.65
C ASN A 279 -3.11 -5.42 -31.36
N LEU A 280 -1.91 -5.08 -30.87
CA LEU A 280 -1.06 -4.03 -31.42
C LEU A 280 0.07 -4.58 -32.32
N ASN A 281 0.30 -5.89 -32.32
CA ASN A 281 1.36 -6.49 -33.11
C ASN A 281 0.98 -6.47 -34.60
N SER A 282 1.79 -5.79 -35.40
CA SER A 282 1.73 -5.93 -36.86
C SER A 282 2.62 -7.09 -37.33
N TYR A 283 2.19 -7.76 -38.39
CA TYR A 283 2.85 -8.93 -38.98
C TYR A 283 3.10 -8.78 -40.48
N ASP A 284 3.21 -7.56 -40.99
CA ASP A 284 3.51 -7.29 -42.41
C ASP A 284 4.74 -6.39 -42.59
N GLY A 285 5.51 -6.19 -41.52
CA GLY A 285 6.64 -5.27 -41.47
C GLY A 285 6.26 -3.80 -41.44
N THR A 286 4.97 -3.46 -41.33
CA THR A 286 4.51 -2.08 -41.16
C THR A 286 4.00 -1.86 -39.74
N PHE A 287 4.45 -0.83 -39.03
CA PHE A 287 3.99 -0.56 -37.68
C PHE A 287 3.74 0.94 -37.46
N ILE A 288 2.63 1.28 -36.82
CA ILE A 288 2.27 2.65 -36.44
C ILE A 288 2.32 2.76 -34.92
N TRP A 289 3.28 3.55 -34.44
CA TRP A 289 3.44 3.87 -33.04
C TRP A 289 2.66 5.13 -32.68
N LYS A 290 1.59 4.96 -31.90
CA LYS A 290 0.91 6.06 -31.21
C LYS A 290 1.64 6.36 -29.91
N ILE A 291 2.14 7.58 -29.77
CA ILE A 291 2.85 8.05 -28.58
C ILE A 291 1.96 9.09 -27.91
N THR A 292 1.42 8.77 -26.74
CA THR A 292 0.67 9.70 -25.87
C THR A 292 1.58 10.39 -24.87
N ASN A 293 1.12 11.45 -24.21
CA ASN A 293 1.86 12.11 -23.13
C ASN A 293 3.24 12.59 -23.60
N VAL A 294 3.27 13.18 -24.79
CA VAL A 294 4.49 13.60 -25.47
C VAL A 294 5.18 14.72 -24.69
N GLU A 295 4.42 15.67 -24.16
CA GLU A 295 4.95 16.78 -23.35
C GLU A 295 5.69 16.28 -22.10
N GLU A 296 5.06 15.37 -21.34
CA GLU A 296 5.67 14.74 -20.16
C GLU A 296 6.96 13.99 -20.54
N LYS A 297 6.92 13.22 -21.62
CA LYS A 297 8.09 12.46 -22.10
C LYS A 297 9.22 13.36 -22.60
N ILE A 298 8.91 14.53 -23.16
CA ILE A 298 9.93 15.55 -23.53
C ILE A 298 10.58 16.11 -22.26
N VAL A 299 9.79 16.45 -21.24
CA VAL A 299 10.30 16.93 -19.95
C VAL A 299 11.18 15.86 -19.30
N ALA A 300 10.76 14.60 -19.30
CA ALA A 300 11.53 13.47 -18.80
C ALA A 300 12.87 13.29 -19.56
N ALA A 301 12.86 13.42 -20.88
CA ALA A 301 14.06 13.34 -21.71
C ALA A 301 15.03 14.51 -21.46
N ARG A 302 14.53 15.73 -21.26
CA ARG A 302 15.34 16.92 -20.94
C ARG A 302 15.96 16.85 -19.56
N SER A 303 15.19 16.38 -18.57
CA SER A 303 15.63 16.16 -17.19
C SER A 303 16.51 14.92 -17.01
N ARG A 304 16.65 14.08 -18.06
CA ARG A 304 17.38 12.81 -18.06
C ARG A 304 16.83 11.75 -17.09
N THR A 305 15.59 11.91 -16.62
CA THR A 305 14.90 10.88 -15.83
C THR A 305 14.58 9.66 -16.70
N GLN A 306 14.18 9.90 -17.96
CA GLN A 306 14.02 8.86 -18.98
C GLN A 306 14.51 9.38 -20.33
N THR A 307 15.68 8.92 -20.77
CA THR A 307 16.35 9.46 -21.98
C THR A 307 15.79 8.93 -23.29
N SER A 308 15.17 7.75 -23.28
CA SER A 308 14.58 7.11 -24.45
C SER A 308 13.36 6.28 -24.10
N ILE A 309 12.46 6.11 -25.05
CA ILE A 309 11.30 5.22 -24.96
C ILE A 309 11.34 4.15 -26.05
N TYR A 310 10.70 3.01 -25.80
CA TYR A 310 10.59 1.90 -26.74
C TYR A 310 9.14 1.72 -27.20
N SER A 311 8.96 1.30 -28.45
CA SER A 311 7.65 0.87 -28.95
C SER A 311 7.33 -0.56 -28.53
N SER A 312 6.07 -0.95 -28.66
CA SER A 312 5.69 -2.37 -28.70
C SER A 312 6.41 -3.08 -29.84
N PRO A 313 6.66 -4.39 -29.73
CA PRO A 313 7.21 -5.19 -30.82
C PRO A 313 6.28 -5.21 -32.05
N PHE A 314 6.88 -5.36 -33.22
CA PHE A 314 6.20 -5.66 -34.47
C PHE A 314 7.03 -6.65 -35.28
N TYR A 315 6.40 -7.28 -36.27
CA TYR A 315 6.95 -8.42 -36.97
C TYR A 315 6.91 -8.24 -38.48
N SER A 316 7.85 -8.86 -39.18
CA SER A 316 7.83 -8.92 -40.65
C SER A 316 6.77 -9.86 -41.20
N SER A 317 6.43 -10.90 -40.44
CA SER A 317 5.43 -11.94 -40.72
C SER A 317 5.10 -12.68 -39.41
N PRO A 318 4.04 -13.52 -39.34
CA PRO A 318 3.74 -14.32 -38.15
C PRO A 318 4.92 -15.19 -37.67
N ALA A 319 5.75 -15.66 -38.60
CA ALA A 319 6.98 -16.42 -38.33
C ALA A 319 8.25 -15.63 -38.70
N GLY A 320 8.19 -14.30 -38.60
CA GLY A 320 9.19 -13.36 -39.12
C GLY A 320 10.14 -12.79 -38.07
N TYR A 321 10.91 -11.78 -38.47
CA TYR A 321 11.77 -11.02 -37.58
C TYR A 321 10.93 -10.28 -36.53
N LYS A 322 11.37 -10.29 -35.27
CA LYS A 322 10.82 -9.47 -34.20
C LYS A 322 11.61 -8.16 -34.08
N MET A 323 10.92 -7.03 -34.06
CA MET A 323 11.55 -5.71 -34.15
C MET A 323 10.83 -4.72 -33.25
N CYS A 324 11.50 -3.64 -32.84
CA CYS A 324 10.86 -2.49 -32.20
C CYS A 324 11.58 -1.20 -32.56
N LEU A 325 11.01 -0.07 -32.13
CA LEU A 325 11.60 1.26 -32.27
C LEU A 325 12.10 1.76 -30.93
N ARG A 326 13.16 2.57 -30.97
CA ARG A 326 13.67 3.33 -29.83
C ARG A 326 13.75 4.81 -30.21
N LEU A 327 13.08 5.65 -29.43
CA LEU A 327 12.95 7.08 -29.67
C LEU A 327 13.62 7.88 -28.56
N TYR A 328 14.40 8.90 -28.95
CA TYR A 328 15.00 9.89 -28.06
C TYR A 328 14.42 11.25 -28.40
N LEU A 329 13.47 11.70 -27.56
CA LEU A 329 12.77 12.98 -27.76
C LEU A 329 13.65 14.20 -27.56
N ASN A 330 14.81 14.06 -26.89
CA ASN A 330 15.79 15.12 -26.71
C ASN A 330 17.14 14.79 -27.40
N GLY A 331 17.12 13.86 -28.36
CA GLY A 331 18.27 13.46 -29.16
C GLY A 331 19.27 12.55 -28.46
N ASP A 332 20.06 11.84 -29.26
CA ASP A 332 21.11 10.92 -28.83
C ASP A 332 22.46 11.28 -29.50
N GLY A 333 23.56 11.03 -28.78
CA GLY A 333 24.92 11.28 -29.27
C GLY A 333 25.14 12.72 -29.75
N ASN A 334 25.62 12.88 -30.99
CA ASN A 334 25.91 14.18 -31.60
C ASN A 334 24.64 14.98 -32.01
N ALA A 335 23.45 14.41 -31.81
CA ALA A 335 22.17 15.05 -32.09
C ALA A 335 21.45 15.51 -30.81
N GLN A 336 22.04 15.23 -29.64
CA GLN A 336 21.47 15.61 -28.35
C GLN A 336 21.15 17.12 -28.28
N ASN A 337 19.99 17.46 -27.72
CA ASN A 337 19.43 18.80 -27.59
C ASN A 337 19.18 19.56 -28.92
N THR A 338 19.35 18.91 -30.08
CA THR A 338 19.14 19.57 -31.38
C THR A 338 18.09 18.87 -32.24
N HIS A 339 18.03 17.54 -32.20
CA HIS A 339 17.09 16.74 -32.98
C HIS A 339 16.43 15.68 -32.11
N ILE A 340 15.28 15.19 -32.57
CA ILE A 340 14.74 13.87 -32.22
C ILE A 340 15.61 12.82 -32.91
N SER A 341 16.00 11.79 -32.17
CA SER A 341 16.69 10.63 -32.74
C SER A 341 15.78 9.41 -32.73
N LEU A 342 15.68 8.73 -33.86
CA LEU A 342 14.82 7.56 -34.03
C LEU A 342 15.65 6.35 -34.51
N PHE A 343 15.53 5.24 -33.79
CA PHE A 343 16.29 4.04 -34.04
C PHE A 343 15.40 2.82 -34.19
N PHE A 344 15.85 1.91 -35.03
CA PHE A 344 15.34 0.56 -35.19
C PHE A 344 16.12 -0.39 -34.28
N VAL A 345 15.43 -1.37 -33.73
CA VAL A 345 15.99 -2.42 -32.88
C VAL A 345 15.54 -3.76 -33.41
N LEU A 346 16.51 -4.62 -33.73
CA LEU A 346 16.28 -6.02 -34.02
C LEU A 346 16.23 -6.80 -32.69
N MET A 347 15.15 -7.52 -32.46
CA MET A 347 14.92 -8.28 -31.22
C MET A 347 15.06 -9.78 -31.48
N ARG A 348 15.37 -10.55 -30.44
CA ARG A 348 15.36 -12.01 -30.51
C ARG A 348 13.95 -12.52 -30.77
N GLY A 349 13.77 -13.18 -31.92
CA GLY A 349 12.53 -13.81 -32.33
C GLY A 349 12.50 -15.31 -32.03
N GLU A 350 11.29 -15.86 -31.92
CA GLU A 350 11.08 -17.30 -31.72
C GLU A 350 11.56 -18.11 -32.95
N TYR A 351 11.42 -17.52 -34.13
CA TYR A 351 11.74 -18.15 -35.42
C TYR A 351 13.14 -17.79 -35.95
N ASP A 352 14.00 -17.15 -35.16
CA ASP A 352 15.35 -16.71 -35.60
C ASP A 352 16.22 -17.86 -36.16
N ALA A 353 15.91 -19.12 -35.83
CA ALA A 353 16.64 -20.28 -36.35
C ALA A 353 16.40 -20.55 -37.85
N ILE A 354 15.28 -20.11 -38.40
CA ILE A 354 14.89 -20.33 -39.80
C ILE A 354 14.96 -19.04 -40.64
N LEU A 355 15.32 -17.92 -40.02
CA LEU A 355 15.46 -16.62 -40.69
C LEU A 355 16.89 -16.38 -41.18
N THR A 356 17.03 -15.54 -42.20
CA THR A 356 18.32 -15.19 -42.79
C THR A 356 18.96 -14.01 -42.06
N PHE A 357 20.22 -14.16 -41.66
CA PHE A 357 21.00 -13.07 -41.06
C PHE A 357 22.31 -12.86 -41.85
N PRO A 358 22.86 -11.63 -41.86
CA PRO A 358 22.39 -10.44 -41.16
C PRO A 358 21.14 -9.80 -41.80
N PHE A 359 20.32 -9.14 -40.98
CA PHE A 359 19.15 -8.39 -41.43
C PHE A 359 19.57 -7.28 -42.39
N CYS A 360 19.03 -7.28 -43.62
CA CYS A 360 19.48 -6.40 -44.70
C CYS A 360 18.36 -5.60 -45.38
N PHE A 361 17.13 -5.68 -44.87
CA PHE A 361 15.98 -4.98 -45.45
C PHE A 361 16.01 -3.50 -45.11
N LYS A 362 15.64 -2.65 -46.08
CA LYS A 362 15.63 -1.20 -45.90
C LYS A 362 14.56 -0.82 -44.88
N VAL A 363 14.92 0.05 -43.94
CA VAL A 363 14.01 0.54 -42.90
C VAL A 363 13.62 1.97 -43.23
N ILE A 364 12.32 2.24 -43.26
CA ILE A 364 11.76 3.56 -43.60
C ILE A 364 10.96 4.06 -42.42
N PHE A 365 11.28 5.26 -41.93
CA PHE A 365 10.57 5.95 -40.88
C PHE A 365 9.74 7.09 -41.46
N CYS A 366 8.60 7.36 -40.82
CA CYS A 366 7.71 8.46 -41.14
C CYS A 366 7.14 9.04 -39.86
N LEU A 367 7.42 10.31 -39.58
CA LEU A 367 6.72 11.10 -38.56
C LEU A 367 5.54 11.80 -39.22
N TYR A 368 4.33 11.50 -38.76
CA TYR A 368 3.10 12.01 -39.36
C TYR A 368 2.86 13.47 -39.04
N ASP A 369 2.57 14.22 -40.09
CA ASP A 369 1.89 15.51 -40.04
C ASP A 369 0.38 15.24 -39.87
N GLN A 370 -0.20 15.75 -38.79
CA GLN A 370 -1.59 15.58 -38.40
C GLN A 370 -2.47 16.76 -38.85
N THR A 371 -2.02 17.51 -39.86
CA THR A 371 -2.78 18.56 -40.55
C THR A 371 -3.16 18.10 -41.96
N ASP A 372 -4.07 18.85 -42.59
CA ASP A 372 -4.50 18.57 -43.97
C ASP A 372 -3.37 18.75 -45.00
N GLN A 373 -2.21 19.29 -44.60
CA GLN A 373 -1.06 19.44 -45.49
C GLN A 373 -0.33 18.11 -45.75
N GLN A 374 -0.43 17.13 -44.84
CA GLN A 374 0.21 15.81 -44.93
C GLN A 374 1.71 15.88 -45.29
N LYS A 375 2.45 16.88 -44.77
CA LYS A 375 3.89 17.04 -45.00
C LYS A 375 4.68 16.19 -44.01
N HIS A 376 4.58 14.87 -44.18
CA HIS A 376 5.25 13.91 -43.32
C HIS A 376 6.78 14.03 -43.40
N ILE A 377 7.47 13.84 -42.27
CA ILE A 377 8.93 13.74 -42.26
C ILE A 377 9.30 12.28 -42.47
N ILE A 378 9.86 11.99 -43.63
CA ILE A 378 10.21 10.63 -44.07
C ILE A 378 11.72 10.54 -44.23
N ASP A 379 12.33 9.54 -43.60
CA ASP A 379 13.74 9.21 -43.81
C ASP A 379 13.94 7.69 -43.75
N SER A 380 15.04 7.19 -44.33
CA SER A 380 15.29 5.75 -44.43
C SER A 380 16.77 5.44 -44.42
N PHE A 381 17.10 4.24 -43.94
CA PHE A 381 18.46 3.72 -44.03
C PHE A 381 18.45 2.26 -44.50
N ARG A 382 19.57 1.83 -45.09
CA ARG A 382 19.84 0.42 -45.36
C ARG A 382 20.77 -0.11 -44.26
N PRO A 383 20.42 -1.23 -43.59
CA PRO A 383 21.29 -1.85 -42.60
C PRO A 383 22.71 -2.10 -43.11
N ASP A 384 23.74 -1.76 -42.33
CA ASP A 384 25.12 -2.20 -42.60
C ASP A 384 25.28 -3.64 -42.10
N ILE A 385 25.37 -4.59 -43.04
CA ILE A 385 25.51 -6.02 -42.75
C ILE A 385 26.74 -6.39 -41.92
N ARG A 386 27.72 -5.48 -41.78
CA ARG A 386 28.89 -5.68 -40.91
C ARG A 386 28.65 -5.24 -39.47
N SER A 387 27.59 -4.48 -39.21
CA SER A 387 27.25 -4.00 -37.87
C SER A 387 26.66 -5.13 -37.02
N ASN A 388 27.02 -5.12 -35.73
CA ASN A 388 26.45 -6.01 -34.72
C ASN A 388 24.95 -5.77 -34.49
N SER A 389 24.43 -4.59 -34.85
CA SER A 389 23.00 -4.25 -34.75
C SER A 389 22.09 -5.17 -35.55
N PHE A 390 22.59 -5.75 -36.63
CA PHE A 390 21.79 -6.51 -37.61
C PHE A 390 22.18 -7.99 -37.71
N GLN A 391 23.14 -8.43 -36.89
CA GLN A 391 23.46 -9.85 -36.77
C GLN A 391 22.33 -10.59 -36.05
N ARG A 392 22.35 -11.92 -36.13
CA ARG A 392 21.42 -12.76 -35.36
C ARG A 392 21.47 -12.41 -33.87
N PRO A 393 20.33 -12.03 -33.25
CA PRO A 393 20.30 -11.64 -31.85
C PRO A 393 20.84 -12.73 -30.92
N ARG A 394 21.70 -12.33 -29.99
CA ARG A 394 22.24 -13.19 -28.92
C ARG A 394 21.64 -12.87 -27.54
N SER A 395 21.08 -11.66 -27.41
CA SER A 395 20.32 -11.14 -26.28
C SER A 395 18.92 -10.75 -26.75
N ASP A 396 18.03 -10.36 -25.84
CA ASP A 396 16.65 -9.98 -26.17
C ASP A 396 16.57 -8.86 -27.21
N MET A 397 17.53 -7.94 -27.20
CA MET A 397 17.65 -6.84 -28.16
C MET A 397 19.10 -6.70 -28.63
N ASN A 398 19.28 -6.39 -29.92
CA ASN A 398 20.54 -5.89 -30.46
C ASN A 398 20.74 -4.40 -30.16
N ILE A 399 21.94 -3.90 -30.46
CA ILE A 399 22.25 -2.47 -30.39
C ILE A 399 21.38 -1.73 -31.40
N ALA A 400 20.67 -0.69 -30.95
CA ALA A 400 19.81 0.14 -31.79
C ALA A 400 20.61 0.82 -32.92
N SER A 401 20.01 0.94 -34.11
CA SER A 401 20.61 1.60 -35.27
C SER A 401 19.56 2.37 -36.05
N GLY A 402 19.89 3.56 -36.55
CA GLY A 402 18.91 4.46 -37.15
C GLY A 402 19.48 5.85 -37.38
N ILE A 403 18.65 6.88 -37.15
CA ILE A 403 18.88 8.23 -37.64
C ILE A 403 18.96 9.18 -36.44
N PRO A 404 20.19 9.57 -36.01
CA PRO A 404 20.37 10.49 -34.89
C PRO A 404 19.71 11.86 -35.12
N LYS A 405 19.78 12.39 -36.34
CA LYS A 405 19.21 13.69 -36.71
C LYS A 405 17.93 13.54 -37.53
N PHE A 406 16.94 12.83 -36.98
CA PHE A 406 15.73 12.48 -37.73
C PHE A 406 14.80 13.69 -37.95
N ALA A 407 14.50 14.45 -36.89
CA ALA A 407 13.67 15.65 -36.99
C ALA A 407 14.19 16.74 -36.05
N PRO A 408 14.31 18.01 -36.48
CA PRO A 408 14.82 19.07 -35.61
C PRO A 408 13.88 19.38 -34.45
N LEU A 409 14.42 19.62 -33.25
CA LEU A 409 13.60 19.92 -32.06
C LEU A 409 12.86 21.26 -32.15
N THR A 410 13.29 22.15 -33.04
CA THR A 410 12.61 23.44 -33.30
C THR A 410 11.15 23.24 -33.75
N ILE A 411 10.81 22.07 -34.29
CA ILE A 411 9.43 21.71 -34.63
C ILE A 411 8.50 21.77 -33.41
N PHE A 412 8.99 21.42 -32.21
CA PHE A 412 8.18 21.46 -30.98
C PHE A 412 8.04 22.87 -30.40
N GLN A 413 8.76 23.86 -30.92
CA GLN A 413 8.71 25.25 -30.43
C GLN A 413 7.66 26.09 -31.18
N GLN A 414 7.03 25.52 -32.22
CA GLN A 414 6.02 26.20 -33.01
C GLN A 414 4.66 26.12 -32.32
N GLU A 415 3.96 27.26 -32.18
CA GLU A 415 2.63 27.35 -31.53
C GLU A 415 1.56 26.47 -32.18
N ASN A 416 1.76 26.05 -33.43
CA ASN A 416 0.88 25.13 -34.16
C ASN A 416 1.68 23.94 -34.72
N ASN A 417 2.29 23.15 -33.83
CA ASN A 417 3.10 21.99 -34.20
C ASN A 417 2.24 20.95 -34.96
N PRO A 418 2.50 20.71 -36.27
CA PRO A 418 1.69 19.79 -37.06
C PRO A 418 1.90 18.32 -36.66
N TYR A 419 3.00 17.97 -35.98
CA TYR A 419 3.37 16.59 -35.69
C TYR A 419 2.94 16.11 -34.30
N VAL A 420 2.61 17.04 -33.39
CA VAL A 420 2.05 16.75 -32.05
C VAL A 420 0.73 17.48 -31.89
N ARG A 421 -0.38 16.74 -31.80
CA ARG A 421 -1.71 17.30 -31.57
C ARG A 421 -2.40 16.54 -30.46
N ASN A 422 -3.09 17.27 -29.57
CA ASN A 422 -3.73 16.71 -28.39
C ASN A 422 -2.76 15.86 -27.55
N ASP A 423 -1.51 16.32 -27.42
CA ASP A 423 -0.42 15.60 -26.71
C ASP A 423 -0.14 14.18 -27.24
N ILE A 424 -0.38 13.99 -28.54
CA ILE A 424 -0.17 12.71 -29.25
C ILE A 424 0.69 12.92 -30.50
N MET A 425 1.62 12.00 -30.71
CA MET A 425 2.47 11.89 -31.89
C MET A 425 2.30 10.51 -32.54
N PHE A 426 2.45 10.42 -33.86
CA PHE A 426 2.45 9.15 -34.58
C PHE A 426 3.74 8.96 -35.40
N ILE A 427 4.39 7.83 -35.19
CA ILE A 427 5.55 7.39 -35.99
C ILE A 427 5.20 6.10 -36.71
N LYS A 428 5.35 6.05 -38.02
CA LYS A 428 5.25 4.81 -38.80
C LYS A 428 6.64 4.32 -39.18
N VAL A 429 6.81 3.01 -39.10
CA VAL A 429 7.95 2.29 -39.70
C VAL A 429 7.43 1.31 -40.75
N ILE A 430 8.16 1.19 -41.84
CA ILE A 430 7.95 0.18 -42.88
C ILE A 430 9.29 -0.52 -43.12
N ILE A 431 9.26 -1.85 -43.04
CA ILE A 431 10.35 -2.70 -43.53
C ILE A 431 10.08 -2.99 -44.99
N ASP A 432 10.93 -2.45 -45.85
CA ASP A 432 10.77 -2.49 -47.30
C ASP A 432 11.37 -3.78 -47.86
N PHE A 433 10.53 -4.82 -47.97
CA PHE A 433 10.88 -6.11 -48.56
C PHE A 433 10.94 -6.07 -50.09
N ASP A 434 10.20 -5.16 -50.72
CA ASP A 434 10.01 -5.06 -52.17
C ASP A 434 10.93 -4.03 -52.85
N ASN A 435 11.80 -3.35 -52.09
CA ASN A 435 12.64 -2.24 -52.57
C ASN A 435 11.84 -1.10 -53.23
N THR A 436 10.77 -0.68 -52.57
CA THR A 436 9.88 0.42 -52.97
C THR A 436 10.67 1.68 -53.39
N PRO A 437 10.45 2.21 -54.61
CA PRO A 437 11.15 3.39 -55.10
C PRO A 437 10.95 4.62 -54.19
N LYS A 438 12.02 5.38 -53.92
CA LYS A 438 11.91 6.61 -53.09
C LYS A 438 10.83 7.61 -53.56
N PRO A 439 10.62 7.84 -54.88
CA PRO A 439 9.63 8.80 -55.35
C PRO A 439 8.17 8.46 -55.04
N ILE A 440 7.85 7.19 -54.77
CA ILE A 440 6.47 6.78 -54.44
C ILE A 440 6.18 6.81 -52.94
N LEU A 441 7.20 6.93 -52.08
CA LEU A 441 7.03 6.90 -50.62
C LEU A 441 5.98 7.90 -50.11
N PRO A 442 5.92 9.18 -50.56
CA PRO A 442 4.86 10.09 -50.12
C PRO A 442 3.46 9.56 -50.39
N TYR A 443 3.24 8.90 -51.53
CA TYR A 443 1.97 8.25 -51.85
C TYR A 443 1.67 7.09 -50.89
N VAL A 444 2.65 6.21 -50.65
CA VAL A 444 2.52 5.07 -49.72
C VAL A 444 2.13 5.53 -48.32
N PHE A 445 2.73 6.62 -47.84
CA PHE A 445 2.47 7.15 -46.50
C PHE A 445 1.14 7.92 -46.39
N ASN A 446 0.64 8.48 -47.49
CA ASN A 446 -0.65 9.17 -47.53
C ASN A 446 -1.84 8.21 -47.76
N LEU A 447 -1.60 6.93 -48.05
CA LEU A 447 -2.67 5.94 -48.09
C LEU A 447 -3.35 5.82 -46.73
N SER A 448 -4.69 5.77 -46.73
CA SER A 448 -5.46 5.67 -45.50
C SER A 448 -5.05 4.41 -44.71
N PRO A 449 -4.64 4.56 -43.43
CA PRO A 449 -4.32 3.43 -42.57
C PRO A 449 -5.50 2.47 -42.35
N GLY A 450 -6.74 2.92 -42.59
CA GLY A 450 -7.94 2.09 -42.48
C GLY A 450 -8.18 1.14 -43.67
N LEU A 451 -7.38 1.24 -44.74
CA LEU A 451 -7.43 0.30 -45.85
C LEU A 451 -6.71 -1.00 -45.48
N THR A 452 -7.25 -2.14 -45.92
CA THR A 452 -6.58 -3.44 -45.75
C THR A 452 -5.23 -3.46 -46.48
N THR A 453 -4.27 -4.22 -45.95
CA THR A 453 -2.93 -4.35 -46.55
C THR A 453 -3.00 -4.77 -48.03
N GLN A 454 -3.93 -5.65 -48.40
CA GLN A 454 -4.11 -6.10 -49.79
C GLN A 454 -4.55 -4.96 -50.73
N ILE A 455 -5.44 -4.08 -50.26
CA ILE A 455 -5.87 -2.91 -51.03
C ILE A 455 -4.72 -1.92 -51.15
N GLN A 456 -4.02 -1.64 -50.04
CA GLN A 456 -2.86 -0.74 -50.06
C GLN A 456 -1.79 -1.24 -51.04
N GLN A 457 -1.43 -2.52 -51.01
CA GLN A 457 -0.45 -3.11 -51.94
C GLN A 457 -0.88 -2.99 -53.40
N THR A 458 -2.17 -3.20 -53.70
CA THR A 458 -2.72 -3.06 -55.06
C THR A 458 -2.59 -1.63 -55.56
N MET A 459 -2.95 -0.65 -54.72
CA MET A 459 -2.85 0.78 -55.04
C MET A 459 -1.39 1.22 -55.25
N ILE A 460 -0.46 0.72 -54.43
CA ILE A 460 0.97 1.00 -54.57
C ILE A 460 1.48 0.48 -55.91
N ARG A 461 1.15 -0.78 -56.27
CA ARG A 461 1.60 -1.38 -57.53
C ARG A 461 1.10 -0.61 -58.75
N GLN A 462 -0.18 -0.27 -58.78
CA GLN A 462 -0.78 0.53 -59.86
C GLN A 462 -0.08 1.89 -60.01
N GLN A 463 0.28 2.51 -58.90
CA GLN A 463 0.93 3.81 -58.89
C GLN A 463 2.42 3.74 -59.30
N ILE A 464 3.11 2.61 -59.06
CA ILE A 464 4.44 2.34 -59.62
C ILE A 464 4.33 2.21 -61.14
N GLU A 465 3.45 1.34 -61.63
CA GLU A 465 3.24 1.09 -63.06
C GLU A 465 2.91 2.38 -63.82
N LYS A 466 2.02 3.20 -63.27
CA LYS A 466 1.65 4.51 -63.85
C LYS A 466 2.87 5.42 -64.01
N ARG A 467 3.73 5.51 -63.00
CA ARG A 467 4.94 6.35 -63.06
C ARG A 467 5.99 5.81 -64.02
N GLU A 468 6.15 4.50 -64.11
CA GLU A 468 7.04 3.88 -65.08
C GLU A 468 6.59 4.17 -66.51
N GLN A 469 5.28 4.11 -66.77
CA GLN A 469 4.69 4.49 -68.06
C GLN A 469 4.92 5.98 -68.37
N GLU A 470 4.66 6.88 -67.42
CA GLU A 470 4.92 8.33 -67.58
C GLU A 470 6.40 8.60 -67.90
N GLN A 471 7.32 7.90 -67.25
CA GLN A 471 8.76 8.05 -67.45
C GLN A 471 9.23 7.47 -68.80
N GLN A 472 8.64 6.37 -69.27
CA GLN A 472 8.88 5.84 -70.61
C GLN A 472 8.39 6.79 -71.71
N VAL A 473 7.21 7.40 -71.53
CA VAL A 473 6.69 8.41 -72.46
C VAL A 473 7.62 9.63 -72.51
N LEU A 474 8.09 10.10 -71.35
CA LEU A 474 9.03 11.23 -71.27
C LEU A 474 10.35 10.92 -72.00
N ASN A 475 10.94 9.74 -71.75
CA ASN A 475 12.18 9.30 -72.39
C ASN A 475 12.06 9.09 -73.90
N SER A 476 10.90 8.61 -74.37
CA SER A 476 10.64 8.49 -75.82
C SER A 476 10.47 9.85 -76.49
N SER A 477 9.96 10.85 -75.76
CA SER A 477 9.80 12.22 -76.23
C SER A 477 11.14 12.95 -76.33
N THR A 478 12.07 12.74 -75.38
CA THR A 478 13.43 13.31 -75.44
C THR A 478 14.29 12.70 -76.55
N MET A 479 14.17 11.40 -76.81
CA MET A 479 14.88 10.77 -77.96
C MET A 479 14.43 11.35 -79.30
N ASN A 480 13.13 11.64 -79.46
CA ASN A 480 12.62 12.26 -80.70
C ASN A 480 13.13 13.70 -80.90
N ILE A 481 13.33 14.46 -79.81
CA ILE A 481 13.88 15.83 -79.86
C ILE A 481 15.38 15.81 -80.20
N GLU A 482 16.16 14.86 -79.68
CA GLU A 482 17.58 14.71 -80.03
C GLU A 482 17.77 14.27 -81.49
N THR A 483 16.90 13.40 -82.02
CA THR A 483 16.91 13.07 -83.46
C THR A 483 16.56 14.27 -84.33
N ASP A 484 15.57 15.11 -83.95
CA ASP A 484 15.21 16.32 -84.72
C ASP A 484 16.31 17.40 -84.68
N GLN A 485 17.03 17.55 -83.57
CA GLN A 485 18.19 18.44 -83.47
C GLN A 485 19.38 17.95 -84.30
N SER A 486 19.57 16.63 -84.41
CA SER A 486 20.61 16.05 -85.27
C SER A 486 20.32 16.23 -86.78
N ILE A 487 19.02 16.24 -87.16
CA ILE A 487 18.57 16.46 -88.54
C ILE A 487 18.69 17.95 -88.91
N THR A 488 18.38 18.87 -87.99
CA THR A 488 18.57 20.31 -88.21
C THR A 488 20.03 20.74 -88.27
N MET A 489 20.94 20.12 -87.50
CA MET A 489 22.39 20.40 -87.59
C MET A 489 23.03 19.87 -88.89
N LYS A 490 22.54 18.75 -89.44
CA LYS A 490 22.97 18.28 -90.77
C LYS A 490 22.44 19.15 -91.92
N GLY A 491 21.22 19.67 -91.81
CA GLY A 491 20.65 20.59 -92.80
C GLY A 491 21.36 21.96 -92.88
N ILE A 492 21.99 22.42 -91.80
CA ILE A 492 22.73 23.70 -91.78
C ILE A 492 24.14 23.57 -92.37
N GLN A 493 24.72 22.36 -92.42
CA GLN A 493 26.00 22.12 -93.10
C GLN A 493 25.88 21.99 -94.63
N GLU A 494 24.71 21.63 -95.16
CA GLU A 494 24.47 21.54 -96.61
C GLU A 494 24.07 22.88 -97.28
N PHE A 495 23.82 23.94 -96.50
CA PHE A 495 23.50 25.29 -97.02
C PHE A 495 24.70 26.26 -97.05
N ARG A 496 25.92 25.77 -96.81
CA ARG A 496 27.17 26.57 -96.79
C ARG A 496 28.22 26.11 -97.82
N GLN A 497 27.80 25.60 -98.96
CA GLN A 497 28.66 25.44 -100.15
C GLN A 497 28.08 26.18 -101.34
#